data_AF-A0A3T0E973-F1
#
_entry.id   AF-A0A3T0E973-F1
#
_cell.length_a   1.000
_cell.length_b   1.000
_cell.length_c   1.000
_cell.angle_alpha   90.00
_cell.angle_beta   90.00
_cell.angle_gamma   90.00
#
_symmetry.space_group_name_H-M   'P 1'
#
loop_
_entity.id
_entity.type
_entity.pdbx_description
1 polymer ?
#
loop_
_entity_poly.entity_id
_entity_poly.type
_entity_poly.pdbx_seq_one_letter_code
_entity_poly.pdbx_strand_id
1 'polypeptide(L)'
;MPINFRAFFLPDTRADADTFWLGLGFIAFADALRLTLLDAGLAMFAWLLILFCLAALHINRLRDAGRQGPLVIVPLAAGVAVKAIVAIIAVTVAILPGFMDYLEAQGVDINDPAQVQAAGQDDELIAGFQQLMIENEADTLAAFSAGDWPSAIAFWLTVFAIGFWFARMPRKG
;
A
#
# COMPACT_ATOMS: atom_id res chain seq x y z
N MET A 1 -21.79 -12.77 -19.97
CA MET A 1 -22.99 -12.05 -19.45
C MET A 1 -22.75 -10.55 -19.65
N PRO A 2 -23.76 -9.66 -19.66
CA PRO A 2 -23.49 -8.23 -19.64
C PRO A 2 -22.72 -7.84 -18.38
N ILE A 3 -21.73 -6.95 -18.52
CA ILE A 3 -20.90 -6.47 -17.41
C ILE A 3 -21.78 -5.74 -16.39
N ASN A 4 -21.71 -6.15 -15.13
CA ASN A 4 -22.47 -5.54 -14.06
C ASN A 4 -21.62 -4.56 -13.25
N PHE A 5 -21.62 -3.29 -13.63
CA PHE A 5 -20.86 -2.23 -12.94
C PHE A 5 -21.24 -2.04 -11.46
N ARG A 6 -22.48 -2.39 -11.07
CA ARG A 6 -22.90 -2.34 -9.66
C ARG A 6 -22.05 -3.27 -8.79
N ALA A 7 -21.57 -4.37 -9.36
CA ALA A 7 -20.72 -5.34 -8.68
C ALA A 7 -19.36 -4.77 -8.27
N PHE A 8 -18.95 -3.61 -8.81
CA PHE A 8 -17.68 -2.97 -8.46
C PHE A 8 -17.75 -2.22 -7.14
N PHE A 9 -18.95 -1.77 -6.75
CA PHE A 9 -19.13 -0.83 -5.65
C PHE A 9 -19.97 -1.39 -4.51
N LEU A 10 -20.86 -2.36 -4.76
CA LEU A 10 -21.81 -2.86 -3.76
C LEU A 10 -21.75 -4.38 -3.62
N PRO A 11 -21.74 -4.94 -2.39
CA PRO A 11 -21.62 -6.37 -2.14
C PRO A 11 -22.96 -7.11 -2.25
N ASP A 12 -23.79 -6.84 -3.27
CA ASP A 12 -25.17 -7.36 -3.37
C ASP A 12 -25.43 -8.21 -4.62
N THR A 13 -24.45 -8.37 -5.49
CA THR A 13 -24.60 -9.03 -6.79
C THR A 13 -23.61 -10.20 -6.93
N ARG A 14 -23.68 -10.91 -8.06
CA ARG A 14 -22.67 -11.90 -8.46
C ARG A 14 -21.73 -11.23 -9.47
N ALA A 15 -20.42 -11.46 -9.32
CA ALA A 15 -19.41 -11.03 -10.29
C ALA A 15 -18.80 -12.27 -10.96
N ASP A 16 -18.99 -12.42 -12.28
CA ASP A 16 -18.27 -13.40 -13.07
C ASP A 16 -16.79 -13.00 -13.23
N ALA A 17 -15.96 -13.88 -13.79
CA ALA A 17 -14.52 -13.66 -13.88
C ALA A 17 -14.15 -12.37 -14.65
N ASP A 18 -14.86 -12.09 -15.74
CA ASP A 18 -14.62 -10.89 -16.57
C ASP A 18 -15.02 -9.61 -15.82
N THR A 19 -16.20 -9.60 -15.19
CA THR A 19 -16.64 -8.49 -14.33
C THR A 19 -15.66 -8.28 -13.17
N PHE A 20 -15.14 -9.36 -12.60
CA PHE A 20 -14.16 -9.29 -11.51
C PHE A 20 -12.85 -8.63 -11.96
N TRP A 21 -12.27 -9.04 -13.09
CA TRP A 21 -11.04 -8.42 -13.59
C TRP A 21 -11.23 -6.97 -14.01
N LEU A 22 -12.33 -6.65 -14.69
CA LEU A 22 -12.64 -5.27 -15.07
C LEU A 22 -12.81 -4.39 -13.82
N GLY A 23 -13.48 -4.92 -12.80
CA GLY A 23 -13.64 -4.25 -11.51
C GLY A 23 -12.30 -3.99 -10.82
N LEU A 24 -11.41 -4.99 -10.79
CA LEU A 24 -10.06 -4.83 -10.21
C LEU A 24 -9.27 -3.74 -10.95
N GLY A 25 -9.28 -3.75 -12.29
CA GLY A 25 -8.62 -2.73 -13.09
C GLY A 25 -9.19 -1.33 -12.86
N PHE A 26 -10.52 -1.22 -12.79
CA PHE A 26 -11.19 0.06 -12.53
C PHE A 26 -10.86 0.63 -11.14
N ILE A 27 -10.89 -0.22 -10.11
CA ILE A 27 -10.58 0.21 -8.74
C ILE A 27 -9.09 0.57 -8.63
N ALA A 28 -8.19 -0.18 -9.28
CA ALA A 28 -6.77 0.15 -9.33
C ALA A 28 -6.50 1.49 -10.03
N PHE A 29 -7.22 1.77 -11.11
CA PHE A 29 -7.17 3.06 -11.78
C PHE A 29 -7.67 4.20 -10.87
N ALA A 30 -8.79 4.00 -10.17
CA ALA A 30 -9.29 4.98 -9.20
C ALA A 30 -8.32 5.23 -8.05
N ASP A 31 -7.60 4.21 -7.58
CA ASP A 31 -6.55 4.35 -6.58
C ASP A 31 -5.31 5.10 -7.10
N ALA A 32 -4.93 4.87 -8.36
CA ALA A 32 -3.87 5.67 -8.99
C ALA A 32 -4.27 7.15 -9.09
N LEU A 33 -5.52 7.44 -9.48
CA LEU A 33 -6.05 8.80 -9.50
C LEU A 33 -6.03 9.43 -8.09
N ARG A 34 -6.41 8.67 -7.07
CA ARG A 34 -6.34 9.10 -5.66
C ARG A 34 -4.94 9.58 -5.30
N LEU A 35 -3.90 8.82 -5.64
CA LEU A 35 -2.50 9.17 -5.35
C LEU A 35 -2.03 10.41 -6.12
N THR A 36 -2.53 10.62 -7.34
CA THR A 36 -2.12 11.78 -8.15
C THR A 36 -2.86 13.08 -7.83
N LEU A 37 -4.11 13.00 -7.36
CA LEU A 37 -5.03 14.15 -7.33
C LEU A 37 -5.41 14.61 -5.92
N LEU A 38 -5.23 13.78 -4.89
CA LEU A 38 -5.68 14.10 -3.53
C LEU A 38 -4.51 14.32 -2.59
N ASP A 39 -4.63 15.36 -1.76
CA ASP A 39 -3.71 15.59 -0.65
C ASP A 39 -3.90 14.56 0.47
N ALA A 40 -2.87 14.37 1.30
CA ALA A 40 -2.73 13.28 2.26
C ALA A 40 -3.98 12.99 3.11
N GLY A 41 -4.67 14.03 3.62
CA GLY A 41 -5.88 13.86 4.43
C GLY A 41 -7.05 13.25 3.66
N LEU A 42 -7.39 13.81 2.48
CA LEU A 42 -8.46 13.30 1.63
C LEU A 42 -8.09 11.97 0.98
N ALA A 43 -6.81 11.77 0.67
CA ALA A 43 -6.27 10.53 0.13
C ALA A 43 -6.47 9.34 1.08
N MET A 44 -6.48 9.55 2.40
CA MET A 44 -6.77 8.48 3.37
C MET A 44 -8.24 8.04 3.32
N PHE A 45 -9.18 8.99 3.28
CA PHE A 45 -10.61 8.64 3.19
C PHE A 45 -10.95 7.94 1.87
N ALA A 46 -10.40 8.43 0.77
CA ALA A 46 -10.53 7.79 -0.53
C ALA A 46 -9.92 6.38 -0.52
N TRP A 47 -8.83 6.15 0.21
CA TRP A 47 -8.23 4.82 0.34
C TRP A 47 -9.16 3.83 1.07
N LEU A 48 -9.84 4.27 2.13
CA LEU A 48 -10.84 3.43 2.81
C LEU A 48 -12.01 3.05 1.87
N LEU A 49 -12.43 3.98 1.00
CA LEU A 49 -13.43 3.71 -0.01
C LEU A 49 -12.93 2.69 -1.05
N ILE A 50 -11.67 2.80 -1.49
CA ILE A 50 -11.02 1.82 -2.38
C ILE A 50 -11.01 0.43 -1.74
N LEU A 51 -10.63 0.33 -0.45
CA LEU A 51 -10.66 -0.95 0.28
C LEU A 51 -12.08 -1.52 0.38
N PHE A 52 -13.07 -0.66 0.60
CA PHE A 52 -14.48 -1.09 0.62
C PHE A 52 -14.93 -1.62 -0.75
N CYS A 53 -14.66 -0.90 -1.85
CA CYS A 53 -15.00 -1.36 -3.20
C CYS A 53 -14.28 -2.67 -3.55
N LEU A 54 -13.01 -2.78 -3.18
CA LEU A 54 -12.23 -3.99 -3.36
C LEU A 54 -12.83 -5.16 -2.59
N ALA A 55 -13.27 -4.92 -1.34
CA ALA A 55 -13.96 -5.91 -0.53
C ALA A 55 -15.28 -6.34 -1.19
N ALA A 56 -16.09 -5.37 -1.62
CA ALA A 56 -17.37 -5.62 -2.26
C ALA A 56 -17.23 -6.49 -3.52
N LEU A 57 -16.27 -6.17 -4.37
CA LEU A 57 -15.98 -6.90 -5.60
C LEU A 57 -15.58 -8.36 -5.31
N HIS A 58 -14.68 -8.59 -4.34
CA HIS A 58 -14.28 -9.93 -3.93
C HIS A 58 -15.43 -10.72 -3.28
N ILE A 59 -16.27 -10.08 -2.47
CA ILE A 59 -17.47 -10.71 -1.90
C ILE A 59 -18.42 -11.14 -3.01
N ASN A 60 -18.65 -10.29 -4.02
CA ASN A 60 -19.50 -10.63 -5.17
C ASN A 60 -18.93 -11.79 -5.99
N ARG A 61 -17.60 -11.86 -6.13
CA ARG A 61 -16.92 -12.98 -6.79
C ARG A 61 -17.04 -14.28 -6.00
N LEU A 62 -16.85 -14.22 -4.69
CA LEU A 62 -17.05 -15.35 -3.78
C LEU A 62 -18.51 -15.84 -3.81
N ARG A 63 -19.48 -14.91 -3.86
CA ARG A 63 -20.91 -15.24 -3.98
C ARG A 63 -21.21 -15.96 -5.29
N ASP A 64 -20.63 -15.52 -6.42
CA ASP A 64 -20.76 -16.22 -7.70
C ASP A 64 -20.19 -17.65 -7.65
N ALA A 65 -19.10 -17.85 -6.93
CA ALA A 65 -18.50 -19.16 -6.67
C ALA A 65 -19.19 -19.98 -5.56
N GLY A 66 -20.24 -19.45 -4.91
CA GLY A 66 -20.91 -20.11 -3.79
C GLY A 66 -20.03 -20.32 -2.55
N ARG A 67 -19.07 -19.42 -2.32
CA ARG A 67 -18.13 -19.43 -1.20
C ARG A 67 -18.53 -18.41 -0.12
N GLN A 68 -17.94 -18.56 1.06
CA GLN A 68 -18.21 -17.67 2.21
C GLN A 68 -17.61 -16.28 1.97
N GLY A 69 -18.42 -15.23 2.12
CA GLY A 69 -17.99 -13.83 1.96
C GLY A 69 -16.78 -13.41 2.81
N PRO A 70 -16.65 -13.85 4.08
CA PRO A 70 -15.50 -13.49 4.93
C PRO A 70 -14.13 -13.87 4.37
N LEU A 71 -14.04 -14.77 3.38
CA LEU A 71 -12.78 -15.09 2.70
C LEU A 71 -12.15 -13.89 1.96
N VAL A 72 -12.89 -12.80 1.80
CA VAL A 72 -12.37 -11.50 1.32
C VAL A 72 -11.23 -10.95 2.19
N ILE A 73 -11.13 -11.37 3.45
CA ILE A 73 -10.06 -10.93 4.34
C ILE A 73 -8.67 -11.29 3.79
N VAL A 74 -8.55 -12.38 3.02
CA VAL A 74 -7.27 -12.86 2.49
C VAL A 74 -6.61 -11.84 1.55
N PRO A 75 -7.23 -11.44 0.42
CA PRO A 75 -6.63 -10.43 -0.47
C PRO A 75 -6.45 -9.07 0.21
N LEU A 76 -7.37 -8.67 1.10
CA LEU A 76 -7.29 -7.37 1.78
C LEU A 76 -6.13 -7.33 2.78
N ALA A 77 -6.05 -8.32 3.69
CA ALA A 77 -5.01 -8.36 4.71
C ALA A 77 -3.62 -8.54 4.09
N ALA A 78 -3.48 -9.43 3.10
CA ALA A 78 -2.22 -9.62 2.39
C ALA A 78 -1.79 -8.36 1.64
N GLY A 79 -2.69 -7.72 0.90
CA GLY A 79 -2.41 -6.48 0.18
C GLY A 79 -2.00 -5.35 1.13
N VAL A 80 -2.77 -5.10 2.18
CA VAL A 80 -2.48 -4.04 3.17
C VAL A 80 -1.17 -4.29 3.90
N ALA A 81 -0.87 -5.54 4.28
CA ALA A 81 0.39 -5.89 4.92
C ALA A 81 1.59 -5.62 3.99
N VAL A 82 1.52 -6.04 2.73
CA VAL A 82 2.56 -5.76 1.73
C VAL A 82 2.71 -4.26 1.49
N LYS A 83 1.60 -3.52 1.40
CA LYS A 83 1.61 -2.05 1.28
C LYS A 83 2.38 -1.41 2.43
N ALA A 84 2.07 -1.79 3.67
CA ALA A 84 2.72 -1.24 4.85
C ALA A 84 4.22 -1.54 4.87
N ILE A 85 4.63 -2.79 4.59
CA ILE A 85 6.03 -3.19 4.55
C ILE A 85 6.80 -2.40 3.50
N VAL A 86 6.28 -2.30 2.28
CA VAL A 86 6.96 -1.60 1.18
C VAL A 86 6.99 -0.09 1.42
N ALA A 87 5.95 0.49 2.02
CA ALA A 87 5.96 1.90 2.41
C ALA A 87 7.09 2.17 3.42
N ILE A 88 7.22 1.35 4.46
CA ILE A 88 8.29 1.49 5.46
C ILE A 88 9.65 1.39 4.79
N ILE A 89 9.89 0.37 3.97
CA ILE A 89 11.16 0.19 3.26
C ILE A 89 11.49 1.41 2.39
N ALA A 90 10.53 1.90 1.60
CA ALA A 90 10.74 3.03 0.71
C ALA A 90 11.04 4.33 1.47
N VAL A 91 10.32 4.60 2.56
CA VAL A 91 10.59 5.75 3.43
C VAL A 91 11.97 5.63 4.08
N THR A 92 12.33 4.46 4.60
CA THR A 92 13.67 4.23 5.17
C THR A 92 14.77 4.46 4.14
N VAL A 93 14.61 3.96 2.92
CA VAL A 93 15.58 4.19 1.83
C VAL A 93 15.70 5.67 1.47
N ALA A 94 14.59 6.43 1.53
CA ALA A 94 14.60 7.86 1.25
C ALA A 94 15.26 8.70 2.36
N ILE A 95 15.11 8.29 3.62
CA ILE A 95 15.69 9.00 4.79
C ILE A 95 17.18 8.67 4.96
N LEU A 96 17.59 7.47 4.56
CA LEU A 96 18.94 6.94 4.84
C LEU A 96 20.08 7.88 4.41
N PRO A 97 20.09 8.51 3.22
CA PRO A 97 21.15 9.45 2.84
C PRO A 97 21.29 10.61 3.83
N GLY A 98 20.19 11.25 4.23
CA GLY A 98 20.21 12.35 5.19
C GLY A 98 20.67 11.91 6.59
N PHE A 99 20.36 10.68 6.99
CA PHE A 99 20.89 10.11 8.22
C PHE A 99 22.41 9.91 8.16
N MET A 100 22.92 9.39 7.05
CA MET A 100 24.37 9.22 6.85
C MET A 100 25.12 10.55 6.83
N ASP A 101 24.56 11.57 6.17
CA ASP A 101 25.13 12.93 6.16
C ASP A 101 25.14 13.54 7.57
N TYR A 102 24.09 13.32 8.36
CA TYR A 102 24.04 13.74 9.75
C TYR A 102 25.10 13.04 10.60
N LEU A 103 25.26 11.72 10.46
CA LEU A 103 26.30 10.97 11.17
C LEU A 103 27.71 11.47 10.84
N GLU A 104 27.99 11.72 9.56
CA GLU A 104 29.28 12.30 9.13
C GLU A 104 29.50 13.69 9.76
N ALA A 105 28.47 14.53 9.82
CA ALA A 105 28.54 15.84 10.47
C ALA A 105 28.77 15.76 11.99
N GLN A 106 28.33 14.69 12.65
CA GLN A 106 28.62 14.41 14.06
C GLN A 106 30.00 13.72 14.27
N GLY A 107 30.78 13.54 13.20
CA GLY A 107 32.12 12.98 13.26
C GLY A 107 32.19 11.45 13.25
N VAL A 108 31.09 10.76 12.90
CA VAL A 108 31.08 9.31 12.70
C VAL A 108 31.70 8.98 11.35
N ASP A 109 32.66 8.04 11.32
CA ASP A 109 33.22 7.57 10.05
C ASP A 109 32.21 6.66 9.33
N ILE A 110 31.57 7.20 8.29
CA ILE A 110 30.59 6.48 7.46
C ILE A 110 31.18 5.33 6.65
N ASN A 111 32.52 5.26 6.52
CA ASN A 111 33.20 4.16 5.83
C ASN A 111 33.50 2.98 6.75
N ASP A 112 33.32 3.13 8.07
CA ASP A 112 33.47 2.07 9.06
C ASP A 112 32.07 1.52 9.46
N PRO A 113 31.69 0.31 8.97
CA PRO A 113 30.38 -0.26 9.27
C PRO A 113 30.12 -0.47 10.76
N ALA A 114 31.17 -0.68 11.57
CA ALA A 114 31.01 -0.87 13.01
C ALA A 114 30.63 0.44 13.71
N GLN A 115 31.20 1.57 13.27
CA GLN A 115 30.86 2.89 13.79
C GLN A 115 29.46 3.32 13.36
N VAL A 116 29.09 3.10 12.10
CA VAL A 116 27.72 3.39 11.62
C VAL A 116 26.68 2.55 12.39
N GLN A 117 26.97 1.27 12.62
CA GLN A 117 26.07 0.41 13.39
C GLN A 117 25.94 0.85 14.85
N ALA A 118 27.05 1.24 15.48
CA ALA A 118 27.04 1.76 16.86
C ALA A 118 26.26 3.08 16.95
N ALA A 119 26.47 3.99 16.00
CA ALA A 119 25.77 5.27 15.92
C ALA A 119 24.26 5.10 15.67
N GLY A 120 23.85 4.10 14.89
CA GLY A 120 22.45 3.75 14.67
C GLY A 120 21.73 3.16 15.90
N GLN A 121 22.46 2.87 16.98
CA GLN A 121 21.91 2.40 18.26
C GLN A 121 22.09 3.44 19.39
N ASP A 122 22.70 4.59 19.09
CA ASP A 122 22.90 5.67 20.05
C ASP A 122 21.64 6.54 20.12
N ASP A 123 20.98 6.52 21.28
CA ASP A 123 19.74 7.25 21.52
C ASP A 123 19.90 8.78 21.34
N GLU A 124 21.07 9.34 21.63
CA GLU A 124 21.33 10.78 21.50
C GLU A 124 21.48 11.19 20.03
N LEU A 125 22.21 10.40 19.25
CA LEU A 125 22.33 10.62 17.80
C LEU A 125 20.99 10.44 17.08
N ILE A 126 20.21 9.44 17.47
CA ILE A 126 18.87 9.22 16.92
C ILE A 126 17.94 10.38 17.27
N ALA A 127 17.93 10.83 18.53
CA ALA A 127 17.12 11.98 18.95
C ALA A 127 17.53 13.28 18.24
N GLY A 128 18.82 13.51 18.06
CA GLY A 128 19.33 14.67 17.32
C GLY A 128 18.94 14.64 15.83
N PHE A 129 18.98 13.46 15.20
CA PHE A 129 18.48 13.31 13.83
C PHE A 129 16.96 13.52 13.72
N GLN A 130 16.19 13.04 14.69
CA GLN A 130 14.74 13.32 14.75
C GLN A 130 14.47 14.81 14.89
N GLN A 131 15.24 15.53 15.70
CA GLN A 131 15.14 16.98 15.82
C GLN A 131 15.45 17.69 14.49
N LEU A 132 16.51 17.26 13.80
CA LEU A 132 16.85 17.77 12.47
C LEU A 132 15.71 17.55 11.46
N MET A 133 15.05 16.39 11.50
CA MET A 133 13.90 16.08 10.64
C MET A 133 12.68 16.96 10.95
N ILE A 134 12.45 17.29 12.23
CA ILE A 134 11.38 18.22 12.64
C ILE A 134 11.68 19.63 12.14
N GLU A 135 12.94 20.07 12.22
CA GLU A 135 13.38 21.38 11.74
C GLU A 135 13.32 21.50 10.21
N ASN A 136 13.54 20.39 9.50
CA ASN A 136 13.45 20.30 8.04
C ASN A 136 12.18 19.57 7.59
N GLU A 137 11.02 20.08 8.02
CA GLU A 137 9.70 19.48 7.78
C GLU A 137 9.45 19.16 6.30
N ALA A 138 9.88 20.04 5.37
CA ALA A 138 9.67 19.84 3.94
C ALA A 138 10.38 18.59 3.39
N ASP A 139 11.62 18.36 3.79
CA ASP A 139 12.41 17.20 3.34
C ASP A 139 11.90 15.92 4.00
N THR A 140 11.48 16.00 5.26
CA THR A 140 10.81 14.92 5.97
C THR A 140 9.50 14.50 5.30
N LEU A 141 8.66 15.45 4.92
CA LEU A 141 7.43 15.18 4.18
C LEU A 141 7.70 14.58 2.80
N ALA A 142 8.71 15.07 2.09
CA ALA A 142 9.14 14.50 0.82
C ALA A 142 9.59 13.04 0.98
N ALA A 143 10.36 12.72 2.03
CA ALA A 143 10.78 11.35 2.33
C ALA A 143 9.58 10.44 2.67
N PHE A 144 8.58 10.94 3.40
CA PHE A 144 7.35 10.17 3.64
C PHE A 144 6.56 9.89 2.36
N SER A 145 6.48 10.87 1.45
CA SER A 145 5.80 10.70 0.15
C SER A 145 6.50 9.70 -0.78
N ALA A 146 7.80 9.43 -0.58
CA ALA A 146 8.55 8.46 -1.38
C ALA A 146 7.97 7.03 -1.29
N GLY A 147 7.24 6.72 -0.22
CA GLY A 147 6.58 5.43 -0.02
C GLY A 147 5.26 5.24 -0.76
N ASP A 148 4.65 6.30 -1.28
CA ASP A 148 3.27 6.26 -1.79
C ASP A 148 3.12 5.34 -3.02
N TRP A 149 3.89 5.62 -4.08
CA TRP A 149 3.83 4.85 -5.32
C TRP A 149 4.39 3.43 -5.19
N PRO A 150 5.59 3.22 -4.61
CA PRO A 150 6.12 1.86 -4.46
C PRO A 150 5.18 0.96 -3.67
N SER A 151 4.59 1.46 -2.57
CA SER A 151 3.66 0.69 -1.75
C SER A 151 2.35 0.39 -2.48
N ALA A 152 1.83 1.33 -3.27
CA ALA A 152 0.62 1.14 -4.07
C ALA A 152 0.82 0.09 -5.19
N ILE A 153 1.95 0.14 -5.88
CA ILE A 153 2.31 -0.86 -6.88
C ILE A 153 2.37 -2.26 -6.23
N ALA A 154 3.07 -2.38 -5.10
CA ALA A 154 3.20 -3.66 -4.39
C ALA A 154 1.85 -4.20 -3.87
N PHE A 155 1.00 -3.31 -3.35
CA PHE A 155 -0.38 -3.62 -2.98
C PHE A 155 -1.14 -4.25 -4.15
N TRP A 156 -1.18 -3.56 -5.28
CA TRP A 156 -1.94 -4.02 -6.44
C TRP A 156 -1.36 -5.30 -7.01
N LEU A 157 -0.04 -5.43 -7.16
CA LEU A 157 0.58 -6.68 -7.61
C LEU A 157 0.15 -7.87 -6.75
N THR A 158 0.07 -7.70 -5.44
CA THR A 158 -0.38 -8.73 -4.50
C THR A 158 -1.87 -9.04 -4.67
N VAL A 159 -2.71 -8.02 -4.77
CA VAL A 159 -4.16 -8.17 -5.00
C VAL A 159 -4.46 -8.85 -6.33
N PHE A 160 -3.77 -8.46 -7.42
CA PHE A 160 -3.90 -9.09 -8.74
C PHE A 160 -3.41 -10.55 -8.70
N ALA A 161 -2.27 -10.82 -8.04
CA ALA A 161 -1.75 -12.17 -7.88
C ALA A 161 -2.75 -13.11 -7.18
N ILE A 162 -3.35 -12.65 -6.07
CA ILE A 162 -4.40 -13.39 -5.36
C ILE A 162 -5.69 -13.45 -6.20
N GLY A 163 -6.01 -12.38 -6.92
CA GLY A 163 -7.13 -12.26 -7.83
C GLY A 163 -7.16 -13.35 -8.89
N PHE A 164 -6.01 -13.84 -9.36
CA PHE A 164 -5.94 -15.00 -10.28
C PHE A 164 -6.59 -16.26 -9.70
N TRP A 165 -6.43 -16.50 -8.40
CA TRP A 165 -7.07 -17.63 -7.74
C TRP A 165 -8.58 -17.44 -7.63
N PHE A 166 -9.04 -16.24 -7.27
CA PHE A 166 -10.46 -15.90 -7.21
C PHE A 166 -11.15 -15.97 -8.59
N ALA A 167 -10.50 -15.47 -9.64
CA ALA A 167 -11.01 -15.50 -11.00
C ALA A 167 -11.26 -16.94 -11.49
N ARG A 168 -10.38 -17.88 -11.14
CA ARG A 168 -10.46 -19.30 -11.55
C ARG A 168 -11.52 -20.14 -10.83
N MET A 169 -12.24 -19.60 -9.85
CA MET A 169 -13.27 -20.37 -9.15
C MET A 169 -14.43 -20.75 -10.08
N PRO A 170 -14.92 -22.00 -10.06
CA PRO A 170 -16.09 -22.35 -10.85
C PRO A 170 -17.33 -21.65 -10.29
N ARG A 171 -18.18 -21.16 -11.20
CA ARG A 171 -19.49 -20.62 -10.82
C ARG A 171 -20.33 -21.74 -10.22
N LYS A 172 -20.99 -21.48 -9.09
CA LYS A 172 -21.96 -22.42 -8.53
C LYS A 172 -23.34 -22.10 -9.11
N GLY A 173 -23.93 -23.09 -9.78
CA GLY A 173 -25.29 -23.06 -10.32
C GLY A 173 -26.30 -22.65 -9.26
#